data_AF-A0A015KTP9-F1
#
_entry.id   AF-A0A015KTP9-F1
#
_cell.length_a   1.000
_cell.length_b   1.000
_cell.length_c   1.000
_cell.angle_alpha   90.00
_cell.angle_beta   90.00
_cell.angle_gamma   90.00
#
_symmetry.space_group_name_H-M   'P 1'
#
loop_
_entity.id
_entity.type
_entity.pdbx_description
1 polymer ?
#
loop_
_entity_poly.entity_id
_entity_poly.type
_entity_poly.pdbx_seq_one_letter_code
_entity_poly.pdbx_strand_id
1 'polypeptide(L)'
;MAVDQADEPVDIPAYFKTIFASEESVNQIPSLNDVSNVYDIPQNTLIRFRSMIQNTGFGHEVFVSSYEIINRDGVKQRKFHKYSDEIIFKDENLNDMLECINNKFSERQLFYCTSVPGETSWAKQISLIIYNYFIMQQNRFQSSSETDIEDIVISTANINLNNEKVNIDLKEVASKYPFPKESHMAAIVKIYEKDDSLKVTDVVEFIGVLNHPRKEAKNTNELQCKEFNVSCENTASYCIPSVHVIFYRKLHPTGNPLISSTTNLLVSPNDAMHIRSALIHYIASAFGGDDLVAEFVLLQLLSRIHLRQNGLTLGKFVLNISNLPCNNIVNENTQSHHLCLEHNNSFAKRVASILASLLPKYHDLPLTLSTLNEIFYFPHSNNDLDSGVLQVSQGTWFLVDETVLKEGKLGDIGVRNLKALNDIMDHQKLNYMFPFNNYEFNTDIGIIILSNAKTFLSYDCNIPLIQKSENTTILDVSEDMLNQFRNYISILRYIDFNIPEDISDVYMI
;
A
#
# COMPACT_ATOMS: atom_id res chain seq x y z
N MET A 1 -43.41 11.64 -37.91
CA MET A 1 -42.19 12.34 -37.45
C MET A 1 -41.92 11.87 -36.03
N ALA A 2 -41.26 10.71 -35.91
CA ALA A 2 -40.72 10.28 -34.63
C ALA A 2 -39.48 11.13 -34.40
N VAL A 3 -39.51 11.94 -33.35
CA VAL A 3 -38.33 12.67 -32.89
C VAL A 3 -37.42 11.62 -32.28
N ASP A 4 -36.26 11.41 -32.90
CA ASP A 4 -35.13 10.72 -32.28
C ASP A 4 -34.88 11.38 -30.93
N GLN A 5 -35.31 10.72 -29.85
CA GLN A 5 -34.75 10.98 -28.53
C GLN A 5 -33.32 10.49 -28.60
N ALA A 6 -32.39 11.41 -28.86
CA ALA A 6 -30.98 11.16 -28.68
C ALA A 6 -30.79 10.79 -27.20
N ASP A 7 -30.56 9.51 -26.92
CA ASP A 7 -30.15 9.04 -25.60
C ASP A 7 -29.00 9.94 -25.12
N GLU A 8 -29.21 10.62 -23.99
CA GLU A 8 -28.14 11.38 -23.36
C GLU A 8 -26.96 10.45 -23.11
N PRO A 9 -25.71 10.90 -23.37
CA PRO A 9 -24.55 10.05 -23.17
C PRO A 9 -24.46 9.66 -21.69
N VAL A 10 -24.68 8.37 -21.41
CA VAL A 10 -24.59 7.82 -20.05
C VAL A 10 -23.18 8.05 -19.52
N ASP A 11 -23.08 8.81 -18.44
CA ASP A 11 -21.85 8.96 -17.66
C ASP A 11 -21.58 7.64 -16.94
N ILE A 12 -20.71 6.81 -17.53
CA ILE A 12 -20.37 5.47 -17.03
C ILE A 12 -19.79 5.55 -15.60
N PRO A 13 -18.78 6.40 -15.30
CA PRO A 13 -18.34 6.62 -13.93
C PRO A 13 -19.46 6.96 -12.95
N ALA A 14 -20.34 7.90 -13.29
CA ALA A 14 -21.45 8.29 -12.41
C ALA A 14 -22.43 7.12 -12.19
N TYR A 15 -22.79 6.40 -13.25
CA TYR A 15 -23.66 5.23 -13.17
C TYR A 15 -23.08 4.13 -12.26
N PHE A 16 -21.82 3.77 -12.45
CA PHE A 16 -21.16 2.77 -11.59
C PHE A 16 -21.04 3.22 -10.13
N LYS A 17 -20.80 4.52 -9.87
CA LYS A 17 -20.83 5.06 -8.50
C LYS A 17 -22.21 4.92 -7.84
N THR A 18 -23.30 4.97 -8.61
CA THR A 18 -24.65 4.74 -8.05
C THR A 18 -24.91 3.27 -7.74
N ILE A 19 -24.42 2.34 -8.57
CA ILE A 19 -24.52 0.89 -8.33
C ILE A 19 -23.71 0.51 -7.08
N PHE A 20 -22.50 1.04 -6.99
CA PHE A 20 -21.52 0.72 -5.96
C PHE A 20 -21.44 1.80 -4.87
N ALA A 21 -22.61 2.29 -4.44
CA ALA A 21 -22.69 3.39 -3.47
C ALA A 21 -22.42 2.95 -2.02
N SER A 22 -22.63 1.67 -1.69
CA SER A 22 -22.40 1.12 -0.35
C SER A 22 -21.13 0.27 -0.29
N GLU A 23 -20.49 0.20 0.89
CA GLU A 23 -19.34 -0.71 1.08
C GLU A 23 -19.71 -2.17 0.79
N GLU A 24 -20.92 -2.59 1.15
CA GLU A 24 -21.43 -3.94 0.88
C GLU A 24 -21.47 -4.26 -0.62
N SER A 25 -21.85 -3.28 -1.45
CA SER A 25 -21.88 -3.45 -2.90
C SER A 25 -20.47 -3.48 -3.50
N VAL A 26 -19.54 -2.68 -2.98
CA VAL A 26 -18.14 -2.68 -3.46
C VAL A 26 -17.42 -3.98 -3.07
N ASN A 27 -17.68 -4.50 -1.87
CA ASN A 27 -17.07 -5.73 -1.38
C ASN A 27 -17.51 -6.99 -2.15
N GLN A 28 -18.54 -6.90 -3.00
CA GLN A 28 -18.93 -7.96 -3.92
C GLN A 28 -18.01 -8.04 -5.16
N ILE A 29 -17.23 -7.00 -5.44
CA ILE A 29 -16.33 -6.96 -6.58
C ILE A 29 -15.06 -7.76 -6.26
N PRO A 30 -14.61 -8.67 -7.16
CA PRO A 30 -13.35 -9.40 -7.01
C PRO A 30 -12.16 -8.48 -6.79
N SER A 31 -11.34 -8.82 -5.80
CA SER A 31 -10.18 -8.03 -5.39
C SER A 31 -8.90 -8.56 -6.02
N LEU A 32 -8.14 -7.69 -6.68
CA LEU A 32 -6.81 -8.03 -7.19
C LEU A 32 -5.79 -8.26 -6.06
N ASN A 33 -6.06 -7.76 -4.85
CA ASN A 33 -5.19 -7.95 -3.69
C ASN A 33 -5.27 -9.37 -3.10
N ASP A 34 -6.38 -10.07 -3.36
CA ASP A 34 -6.73 -11.32 -2.69
C ASP A 34 -6.41 -12.57 -3.54
N VAL A 35 -5.86 -12.37 -4.74
CA VAL A 35 -5.52 -13.45 -5.69
C VAL A 35 -4.02 -13.71 -5.75
N SER A 36 -3.63 -14.99 -5.75
CA SER A 36 -2.23 -15.40 -5.89
C SER A 36 -1.73 -15.27 -7.33
N ASN A 37 -2.60 -15.49 -8.30
CA ASN A 37 -2.28 -15.34 -9.71
C ASN A 37 -3.34 -14.47 -10.41
N VAL A 38 -2.89 -13.45 -11.13
CA VAL A 38 -3.80 -12.56 -11.86
C VAL A 38 -4.66 -13.28 -12.90
N TYR A 39 -4.18 -14.41 -13.43
CA TYR A 39 -4.92 -15.23 -14.38
C TYR A 39 -6.09 -16.01 -13.74
N ASP A 40 -6.19 -16.05 -12.40
CA ASP A 40 -7.33 -16.65 -11.70
C ASP A 40 -8.59 -15.82 -11.87
N ILE A 41 -8.43 -14.52 -12.12
CA ILE A 41 -9.53 -13.62 -12.50
C ILE A 41 -9.61 -13.60 -14.04
N PRO A 42 -10.76 -13.88 -14.66
CA PRO A 42 -10.90 -13.82 -16.10
C PRO A 42 -10.56 -12.42 -16.66
N GLN A 43 -10.01 -12.36 -17.87
CA GLN A 43 -9.75 -11.08 -18.56
C GLN A 43 -11.07 -10.32 -18.76
N ASN A 44 -11.00 -8.99 -18.77
CA ASN A 44 -12.14 -8.08 -18.92
C ASN A 44 -13.18 -8.17 -17.79
N THR A 45 -12.78 -8.71 -16.63
CA THR A 45 -13.62 -8.74 -15.41
C THR A 45 -13.55 -7.41 -14.68
N LEU A 46 -14.67 -6.98 -14.11
CA LEU A 46 -14.72 -5.88 -13.15
C LEU A 46 -14.02 -6.30 -11.86
N ILE A 47 -12.98 -5.57 -11.47
CA ILE A 47 -12.19 -5.82 -10.26
C ILE A 47 -12.10 -4.55 -9.40
N ARG A 48 -11.81 -4.74 -8.12
CA ARG A 48 -11.31 -3.70 -7.22
C ARG A 48 -9.84 -3.94 -6.94
N PHE A 49 -9.05 -2.88 -6.87
CA PHE A 49 -7.64 -2.92 -6.52
C PHE A 49 -7.32 -1.83 -5.50
N ARG A 50 -7.11 -2.25 -4.25
CA ARG A 50 -6.64 -1.38 -3.18
C ARG A 50 -5.13 -1.27 -3.26
N SER A 51 -4.65 -0.08 -3.58
CA SER A 51 -3.26 0.10 -3.93
C SER A 51 -2.70 1.43 -3.47
N MET A 52 -1.38 1.50 -3.38
CA MET A 52 -0.64 2.73 -3.20
C MET A 52 -0.08 3.17 -4.55
N ILE A 53 -0.20 4.46 -4.86
CA ILE A 53 0.42 5.04 -6.05
C ILE A 53 1.93 5.17 -5.82
N GLN A 54 2.72 4.40 -6.56
CA GLN A 54 4.18 4.42 -6.43
C GLN A 54 4.82 5.46 -7.35
N ASN A 55 4.29 5.60 -8.56
CA ASN A 55 4.87 6.48 -9.57
C ASN A 55 3.78 7.09 -10.46
N THR A 56 3.77 8.42 -10.51
CA THR A 56 2.88 9.24 -11.37
C THR A 56 3.53 9.64 -12.69
N GLY A 57 4.83 9.35 -12.87
CA GLY A 57 5.65 9.74 -14.02
C GLY A 57 5.47 8.91 -15.29
N PHE A 58 4.52 7.96 -15.32
CA PHE A 58 4.22 7.17 -16.53
C PHE A 58 3.48 7.96 -17.62
N GLY A 59 3.06 9.20 -17.32
CA GLY A 59 2.55 10.14 -18.31
C GLY A 59 1.15 9.79 -18.83
N HIS A 60 0.91 10.14 -20.10
CA HIS A 60 -0.37 9.93 -20.77
C HIS A 60 -0.16 9.02 -21.99
N GLU A 61 -1.15 8.16 -22.24
CA GLU A 61 -1.24 7.29 -23.40
C GLU A 61 -2.36 7.79 -24.32
N VAL A 62 -2.08 7.90 -25.61
CA VAL A 62 -3.10 8.21 -26.62
C VAL A 62 -3.78 6.91 -27.05
N PHE A 63 -5.10 6.88 -27.06
CA PHE A 63 -5.89 5.72 -27.49
C PHE A 63 -7.05 6.15 -28.40
N VAL A 64 -7.59 5.20 -29.17
CA VAL A 64 -8.79 5.40 -30.00
C VAL A 64 -10.02 5.28 -29.10
N SER A 65 -10.76 6.38 -28.87
CA SER A 65 -11.94 6.37 -28.02
C SER A 65 -13.21 5.92 -28.73
N SER A 66 -13.33 6.22 -30.02
CA SER A 66 -14.42 5.71 -30.86
C SER A 66 -13.97 5.62 -32.31
N TYR A 67 -14.50 4.65 -33.05
CA TYR A 67 -14.26 4.45 -34.48
C TYR A 67 -15.57 4.03 -35.17
N GLU A 68 -15.64 4.21 -36.49
CA GLU A 68 -16.76 3.73 -37.30
C GLU A 68 -16.33 2.51 -38.10
N ILE A 69 -17.16 1.48 -38.09
CA ILE A 69 -17.04 0.31 -38.96
C ILE A 69 -18.14 0.39 -40.02
N ILE A 70 -17.78 0.11 -41.27
CA ILE A 70 -18.72 -0.10 -42.36
C ILE A 70 -18.98 -1.59 -42.48
N ASN A 71 -20.21 -2.02 -42.17
CA ASN A 71 -20.63 -3.39 -42.43
C ASN A 71 -20.76 -3.62 -43.94
N ARG A 72 -20.76 -4.88 -44.40
CA ARG A 72 -20.91 -5.23 -45.82
C ARG A 72 -22.18 -4.66 -46.47
N ASP A 73 -23.22 -4.41 -45.68
CA ASP A 73 -24.47 -3.77 -46.13
C ASP A 73 -24.35 -2.24 -46.32
N GLY A 74 -23.15 -1.66 -46.14
CA GLY A 74 -22.89 -0.22 -46.20
C GLY A 74 -23.36 0.55 -44.96
N VAL A 75 -23.94 -0.14 -43.96
CA VAL A 75 -24.38 0.47 -42.70
C VAL A 75 -23.16 0.82 -41.87
N LYS A 76 -23.07 2.10 -41.49
CA LYS A 76 -22.05 2.61 -40.58
C LYS A 76 -22.48 2.36 -39.13
N GLN A 77 -21.63 1.70 -38.37
CA GLN A 77 -21.83 1.52 -36.94
C GLN A 77 -20.66 2.15 -36.18
N ARG A 78 -20.98 3.07 -35.26
CA ARG A 78 -19.99 3.65 -34.35
C ARG A 78 -19.75 2.70 -33.19
N LYS A 79 -18.49 2.32 -32.95
CA LYS A 79 -18.06 1.57 -31.77
C LYS A 79 -17.25 2.46 -30.84
N PHE A 80 -17.35 2.19 -29.53
CA PHE A 80 -16.59 2.85 -28.48
C PHE A 80 -15.57 1.88 -27.91
N HIS A 81 -14.39 2.39 -27.53
CA HIS A 81 -13.25 1.57 -27.12
C HIS A 81 -12.61 2.11 -25.82
N LYS A 82 -13.44 2.58 -24.89
CA LYS A 82 -12.98 2.85 -23.52
C LYS A 82 -12.92 1.53 -22.73
N TYR A 83 -12.06 1.51 -21.72
CA TYR A 83 -11.87 0.40 -20.78
C TYR A 83 -11.33 -0.91 -21.36
N SER A 84 -10.62 -0.84 -22.50
CA SER A 84 -9.91 -1.98 -23.08
C SER A 84 -8.63 -1.52 -23.79
N ASP A 85 -7.70 -2.45 -23.97
CA ASP A 85 -6.55 -2.31 -24.87
C ASP A 85 -6.73 -3.08 -26.18
N GLU A 86 -7.73 -3.97 -26.25
CA GLU A 86 -7.96 -4.85 -27.39
C GLU A 86 -9.01 -4.27 -28.32
N ILE A 87 -8.56 -3.75 -29.47
CA ILE A 87 -9.50 -3.38 -30.53
C ILE A 87 -9.85 -4.66 -31.28
N ILE A 88 -11.04 -5.21 -31.03
CA ILE A 88 -11.54 -6.39 -31.74
C ILE A 88 -11.97 -5.96 -33.15
N PHE A 89 -11.09 -6.19 -34.12
CA PHE A 89 -11.34 -5.94 -35.55
C PHE A 89 -11.98 -7.12 -36.29
N LYS A 90 -12.44 -8.15 -35.58
CA LYS A 90 -12.98 -9.37 -36.18
C LYS A 90 -14.50 -9.40 -36.07
N ASP A 91 -15.16 -9.71 -37.18
CA ASP A 91 -16.52 -10.24 -37.16
C ASP A 91 -16.42 -11.71 -36.71
N GLU A 92 -17.16 -12.13 -35.68
CA GLU A 92 -17.07 -13.48 -35.09
C GLU A 92 -17.31 -14.60 -36.13
N ASN A 93 -17.88 -14.26 -37.28
CA ASN A 93 -18.24 -15.19 -38.34
C ASN A 93 -17.24 -15.29 -39.50
N LEU A 94 -16.35 -14.31 -39.74
CA LEU A 94 -15.50 -14.28 -40.94
C LEU A 94 -14.16 -13.55 -40.67
N ASN A 95 -13.05 -14.17 -41.10
CA ASN A 95 -11.66 -13.71 -40.96
C ASN A 95 -11.30 -12.42 -41.77
N ASP A 96 -12.26 -11.57 -42.12
CA ASP A 96 -12.02 -10.34 -42.89
C ASP A 96 -11.77 -9.14 -41.97
N MET A 97 -10.73 -8.35 -42.29
CA MET A 97 -10.41 -7.09 -41.61
C MET A 97 -11.41 -6.00 -42.03
N LEU A 98 -12.15 -5.43 -41.08
CA LEU A 98 -13.10 -4.34 -41.33
C LEU A 98 -12.38 -3.00 -41.50
N GLU A 99 -12.72 -2.24 -42.55
CA GLU A 99 -12.21 -0.86 -42.74
C GLU A 99 -12.71 0.05 -41.62
N CYS A 100 -11.76 0.61 -40.85
CA CYS A 100 -12.03 1.55 -39.78
C CYS A 100 -11.81 2.98 -40.26
N ILE A 101 -12.83 3.84 -40.11
CA ILE A 101 -12.80 5.23 -40.57
C ILE A 101 -13.26 6.13 -39.41
N ASN A 102 -12.91 7.42 -39.46
CA ASN A 102 -13.31 8.43 -38.47
C ASN A 102 -12.88 8.13 -37.02
N ASN A 103 -11.64 7.68 -36.85
CA ASN A 103 -11.06 7.43 -35.53
C ASN A 103 -10.98 8.71 -34.70
N LYS A 104 -11.63 8.71 -33.53
CA LYS A 104 -11.46 9.75 -32.52
C LYS A 104 -10.40 9.31 -31.52
N PHE A 105 -9.36 10.12 -31.37
CA PHE A 105 -8.31 9.89 -30.37
C PHE A 105 -8.63 10.61 -29.07
N SER A 106 -8.15 10.06 -27.96
CA SER A 106 -8.24 10.63 -26.62
C SER A 106 -7.03 10.20 -25.80
N GLU A 107 -6.83 10.84 -24.66
CA GLU A 107 -5.70 10.56 -23.76
C GLU A 107 -6.20 9.91 -22.49
N ARG A 108 -5.35 9.06 -21.89
CA ARG A 108 -5.57 8.47 -20.57
C ARG A 108 -4.27 8.55 -19.76
N GLN A 109 -4.39 8.85 -18.47
CA GLN A 109 -3.27 8.97 -17.55
C GLN A 109 -2.88 7.60 -16.99
N LEU A 110 -1.57 7.36 -16.87
CA LEU A 110 -1.00 6.11 -16.39
C LEU A 110 -0.39 6.30 -15.00
N PHE A 111 -0.68 5.35 -14.10
CA PHE A 111 -0.06 5.27 -12.78
C PHE A 111 0.50 3.87 -12.56
N TYR A 112 1.66 3.79 -11.93
CA TYR A 112 2.17 2.53 -11.41
C TYR A 112 1.76 2.41 -9.95
N CYS A 113 0.98 1.37 -9.66
CA CYS A 113 0.43 1.13 -8.34
C CYS A 113 0.86 -0.23 -7.83
N THR A 114 1.13 -0.33 -6.54
CA THR A 114 1.42 -1.59 -5.85
C THR A 114 0.38 -1.85 -4.77
N SER A 115 0.27 -3.09 -4.29
CA SER A 115 -0.36 -3.36 -3.00
C SER A 115 0.26 -2.46 -1.93
N VAL A 116 -0.53 -2.07 -0.95
CA VAL A 116 -0.10 -1.09 0.06
C VAL A 116 1.07 -1.69 0.85
N PRO A 117 2.24 -1.03 0.89
CA PRO A 117 3.37 -1.56 1.63
C PRO A 117 3.11 -1.61 3.13
N GLY A 118 3.50 -2.72 3.76
CA GLY A 118 3.58 -2.85 5.22
C GLY A 118 2.25 -3.19 5.86
N GLU A 119 1.25 -3.55 5.07
CA GLU A 119 -0.01 -4.03 5.61
C GLU A 119 0.18 -5.29 6.45
N THR A 120 -0.30 -5.23 7.68
CA THR A 120 -0.18 -6.33 8.64
C THR A 120 -1.10 -7.48 8.26
N SER A 121 -0.77 -8.67 8.76
CA SER A 121 -1.50 -9.91 8.44
C SER A 121 -2.98 -9.80 8.80
N TRP A 122 -3.30 -9.25 9.97
CA TRP A 122 -4.70 -9.09 10.41
C TRP A 122 -5.47 -8.12 9.49
N ALA A 123 -4.85 -7.03 9.03
CA ALA A 123 -5.51 -6.07 8.15
C ALA A 123 -5.84 -6.68 6.77
N LYS A 124 -4.90 -7.48 6.23
CA LYS A 124 -5.12 -8.27 5.01
C LYS A 124 -6.21 -9.32 5.21
N GLN A 125 -6.16 -10.08 6.31
CA GLN A 125 -7.12 -11.14 6.62
C GLN A 125 -8.54 -10.61 6.79
N ILE A 126 -8.75 -9.49 7.48
CA ILE A 126 -10.08 -8.90 7.63
C ILE A 126 -10.64 -8.50 6.27
N SER A 127 -9.82 -7.89 5.41
CA SER A 127 -10.22 -7.51 4.05
C SER A 127 -10.67 -8.74 3.23
N LEU A 128 -9.94 -9.86 3.37
CA LEU A 128 -10.28 -11.14 2.73
C LEU A 128 -11.54 -11.78 3.31
N ILE A 129 -11.71 -11.76 4.63
CA ILE A 129 -12.91 -12.30 5.32
C ILE A 129 -14.16 -11.54 4.86
N ILE A 130 -14.09 -10.21 4.82
CA ILE A 130 -15.17 -9.35 4.32
C ILE A 130 -15.54 -9.76 2.89
N TYR A 131 -14.54 -9.90 2.01
CA TYR A 131 -14.77 -10.33 0.63
C TYR A 131 -15.46 -11.70 0.53
N ASN A 132 -14.92 -12.71 1.23
CA ASN A 132 -15.48 -14.07 1.22
C ASN A 132 -16.92 -14.10 1.75
N TYR A 133 -17.22 -13.33 2.80
CA TYR A 133 -18.57 -13.21 3.33
C TYR A 133 -19.57 -12.76 2.25
N PHE A 134 -19.23 -11.72 1.48
CA PHE A 134 -20.12 -11.21 0.43
C PHE A 134 -20.24 -12.15 -0.77
N ILE A 135 -19.15 -12.79 -1.20
CA ILE A 135 -19.20 -13.80 -2.26
C ILE A 135 -20.04 -15.02 -1.86
N MET A 136 -19.89 -15.52 -0.62
CA MET A 136 -20.67 -16.66 -0.13
C MET A 136 -22.16 -16.33 -0.02
N GLN A 137 -22.54 -15.09 0.29
CA GLN A 137 -23.94 -14.67 0.27
C GLN A 137 -24.54 -14.70 -1.14
N GLN A 138 -23.76 -14.40 -2.19
CA GLN A 138 -24.21 -14.53 -3.58
C GLN A 138 -24.34 -16.00 -4.01
N ASN A 139 -23.39 -16.86 -3.62
CA ASN A 139 -23.40 -18.28 -3.97
C ASN A 139 -24.44 -19.11 -3.21
N ARG A 140 -25.17 -18.56 -2.23
CA ARG A 140 -26.34 -19.25 -1.64
C ARG A 140 -27.49 -19.52 -2.62
N PHE A 141 -27.42 -19.01 -3.86
CA PHE A 141 -28.32 -19.39 -4.95
C PHE A 141 -27.81 -20.53 -5.86
N GLN A 142 -26.61 -21.09 -5.64
CA GLN A 142 -26.15 -22.32 -6.30
C GLN A 142 -25.35 -23.21 -5.32
N SER A 143 -25.87 -24.41 -5.08
CA SER A 143 -25.54 -25.29 -3.96
C SER A 143 -24.16 -25.97 -3.95
N SER A 144 -23.70 -26.22 -2.71
CA SER A 144 -22.98 -27.40 -2.20
C SER A 144 -21.62 -27.79 -2.77
N SER A 145 -20.55 -27.35 -2.08
CA SER A 145 -19.48 -28.25 -1.62
C SER A 145 -18.74 -27.58 -0.47
N GLU A 146 -18.67 -28.25 0.67
CA GLU A 146 -17.76 -27.90 1.77
C GLU A 146 -16.34 -28.14 1.28
N THR A 147 -15.61 -27.06 1.04
CA THR A 147 -14.15 -27.09 0.94
C THR A 147 -13.63 -26.26 2.10
N ASP A 148 -12.77 -26.89 2.90
CA ASP A 148 -12.29 -26.37 4.16
C ASP A 148 -11.57 -25.04 3.97
N ILE A 149 -12.01 -24.04 4.72
CA ILE A 149 -11.53 -22.65 4.70
C ILE A 149 -10.02 -22.56 5.02
N GLU A 150 -9.44 -23.61 5.61
CA GLU A 150 -8.03 -23.70 5.99
C GLU A 150 -7.07 -23.89 4.80
N ASP A 151 -7.49 -24.52 3.70
CA ASP A 151 -6.59 -24.84 2.57
C ASP A 151 -6.37 -23.65 1.62
N ILE A 152 -7.28 -22.67 1.58
CA ILE A 152 -7.17 -21.49 0.71
C ILE A 152 -6.18 -20.47 1.30
N VAL A 153 -6.13 -20.35 2.63
CA VAL A 153 -5.26 -19.41 3.36
C VAL A 153 -3.77 -19.75 3.17
N ILE A 154 -3.45 -21.03 2.90
CA ILE A 154 -2.07 -21.54 2.77
C ILE A 154 -1.45 -21.27 1.39
N SER A 155 -2.25 -20.95 0.37
CA SER A 155 -1.79 -20.81 -1.02
C SER A 155 -1.39 -19.38 -1.44
N THR A 156 -1.31 -18.46 -0.48
CA THR A 156 -0.93 -17.05 -0.68
C THR A 156 0.58 -16.87 -0.80
N ALA A 157 1.12 -17.13 -1.99
CA ALA A 157 2.50 -16.76 -2.32
C ALA A 157 2.72 -16.45 -3.82
N ASN A 158 2.72 -15.16 -4.16
CA ASN A 158 3.88 -14.42 -4.67
C ASN A 158 4.49 -14.76 -6.05
N ILE A 159 4.93 -13.69 -6.72
CA ILE A 159 6.12 -13.68 -7.58
C ILE A 159 7.30 -14.18 -6.73
N ASN A 160 7.63 -15.47 -6.88
CA ASN A 160 8.67 -16.13 -6.11
C ASN A 160 10.05 -15.79 -6.70
N LEU A 161 10.84 -14.97 -5.98
CA LEU A 161 12.17 -14.50 -6.39
C LEU A 161 13.29 -15.57 -6.27
N ASN A 162 12.97 -16.82 -5.92
CA ASN A 162 13.95 -17.88 -5.65
C ASN A 162 14.32 -18.77 -6.84
N ASN A 163 13.79 -18.54 -8.04
CA ASN A 163 14.26 -19.26 -9.23
C ASN A 163 15.41 -18.49 -9.87
N GLU A 164 16.64 -19.00 -9.79
CA GLU A 164 17.89 -18.42 -10.34
C GLU A 164 17.89 -18.16 -11.88
N LYS A 165 16.74 -18.22 -12.54
CA LYS A 165 16.50 -17.86 -13.94
C LYS A 165 15.45 -16.74 -14.10
N VAL A 166 15.42 -15.76 -13.18
CA VAL A 166 14.50 -14.61 -13.27
C VAL A 166 14.92 -13.69 -14.42
N ASN A 167 14.00 -13.48 -15.36
CA ASN A 167 14.10 -12.55 -16.49
C ASN A 167 14.36 -11.11 -15.99
N ILE A 168 15.16 -10.32 -16.72
CA ILE A 168 15.61 -8.96 -16.30
C ILE A 168 14.42 -8.06 -15.90
N ASP A 169 13.29 -8.19 -16.59
CA ASP A 169 12.08 -7.36 -16.39
C ASP A 169 11.39 -7.57 -15.03
N LEU A 170 11.49 -8.76 -14.42
CA LEU A 170 10.90 -9.04 -13.10
C LEU A 170 11.67 -8.36 -11.95
N LYS A 171 12.97 -8.08 -12.15
CA LYS A 171 13.76 -7.33 -11.18
C LYS A 171 13.38 -5.85 -11.17
N GLU A 172 13.05 -5.27 -12.32
CA GLU A 172 12.58 -3.88 -12.44
C GLU A 172 11.19 -3.69 -11.82
N VAL A 173 10.31 -4.68 -11.90
CA VAL A 173 9.02 -4.65 -11.20
C VAL A 173 9.24 -4.71 -9.69
N ALA A 174 10.16 -5.57 -9.23
CA ALA A 174 10.47 -5.73 -7.82
C ALA A 174 11.16 -4.52 -7.18
N SER A 175 12.03 -3.81 -7.93
CA SER A 175 12.69 -2.58 -7.44
C SER A 175 11.73 -1.42 -7.24
N LYS A 176 10.53 -1.49 -7.84
CA LYS A 176 9.46 -0.51 -7.68
C LYS A 176 8.61 -0.77 -6.42
N TYR A 177 8.90 -1.77 -5.59
CA TYR A 177 8.25 -1.95 -4.29
C TYR A 177 9.20 -1.58 -3.12
N PRO A 178 8.74 -0.84 -2.09
CA PRO A 178 9.61 -0.35 -1.01
C PRO A 178 10.36 -1.42 -0.22
N PHE A 179 9.82 -2.63 -0.09
CA PHE A 179 10.39 -3.67 0.77
C PHE A 179 11.03 -4.78 -0.07
N PRO A 180 12.37 -4.88 -0.06
CA PRO A 180 13.07 -5.86 -0.88
C PRO A 180 12.66 -7.28 -0.54
N LYS A 181 12.49 -8.12 -1.57
CA LYS A 181 12.16 -9.56 -1.45
C LYS A 181 10.83 -9.89 -0.79
N GLU A 182 10.07 -8.88 -0.37
CA GLU A 182 8.66 -9.05 -0.06
C GLU A 182 7.84 -9.15 -1.35
N SER A 183 6.78 -9.92 -1.25
CA SER A 183 5.83 -10.02 -2.33
C SER A 183 4.79 -8.93 -2.32
N HIS A 184 4.35 -8.60 -3.52
CA HIS A 184 3.38 -7.55 -3.72
C HIS A 184 2.65 -7.79 -5.03
N MET A 185 1.48 -7.18 -5.15
CA MET A 185 0.76 -7.05 -6.41
C MET A 185 1.11 -5.71 -7.03
N ALA A 186 1.37 -5.67 -8.33
CA ALA A 186 1.60 -4.44 -9.07
C ALA A 186 0.68 -4.39 -10.29
N ALA A 187 0.18 -3.21 -10.62
CA ALA A 187 -0.63 -3.00 -11.80
C ALA A 187 -0.45 -1.60 -12.37
N ILE A 188 -0.60 -1.49 -13.70
CA ILE A 188 -0.71 -0.20 -14.39
C ILE A 188 -2.16 0.26 -14.32
N VAL A 189 -2.41 1.35 -13.62
CA VAL A 189 -3.74 1.92 -13.49
C VAL A 189 -3.93 2.99 -14.56
N LYS A 190 -4.97 2.83 -15.38
CA LYS A 190 -5.29 3.69 -16.53
C LYS A 190 -6.56 4.50 -16.24
N ILE A 191 -6.42 5.82 -16.11
CA ILE A 191 -7.53 6.74 -15.81
C ILE A 191 -7.85 7.58 -17.05
N TYR A 192 -9.11 7.58 -17.47
CA TYR A 192 -9.56 8.22 -18.71
C TYR A 192 -9.89 9.71 -18.57
N GLU A 193 -10.01 10.19 -17.35
CA GLU A 193 -10.24 11.60 -17.03
C GLU A 193 -8.97 12.18 -16.42
N LYS A 194 -8.68 13.44 -16.76
CA LYS A 194 -7.53 14.12 -16.18
C LYS A 194 -7.81 14.40 -14.71
N ASP A 195 -6.99 13.83 -13.83
CA ASP A 195 -7.14 13.98 -12.39
C ASP A 195 -5.80 14.30 -11.73
N ASP A 196 -5.61 15.60 -11.45
CA ASP A 196 -4.39 16.10 -10.81
C ASP A 196 -4.45 15.95 -9.27
N SER A 197 -5.50 15.34 -8.71
CA SER A 197 -5.66 15.17 -7.27
C SER A 197 -4.85 14.00 -6.69
N LEU A 198 -4.49 13.02 -7.53
CA LEU A 198 -3.78 11.80 -7.13
C LEU A 198 -2.27 12.07 -6.99
N LYS A 199 -1.72 11.75 -5.82
CA LYS A 199 -0.30 11.95 -5.51
C LYS A 199 0.41 10.63 -5.21
N VAL A 200 1.74 10.64 -5.32
CA VAL A 200 2.57 9.51 -4.88
C VAL A 200 2.31 9.25 -3.39
N THR A 201 2.30 7.98 -2.99
CA THR A 201 1.95 7.48 -1.65
C THR A 201 0.47 7.58 -1.24
N ASP A 202 -0.40 8.15 -2.08
CA ASP A 202 -1.85 8.08 -1.86
C ASP A 202 -2.30 6.61 -1.93
N VAL A 203 -3.17 6.22 -0.99
CA VAL A 203 -3.82 4.91 -1.00
C VAL A 203 -5.21 5.04 -1.57
N VAL A 204 -5.46 4.31 -2.65
CA VAL A 204 -6.67 4.43 -3.45
C VAL A 204 -7.22 3.04 -3.76
N GLU A 205 -8.53 2.91 -3.67
CA GLU A 205 -9.23 1.76 -4.21
C GLU A 205 -9.74 2.08 -5.61
N PHE A 206 -9.17 1.41 -6.61
CA PHE A 206 -9.56 1.55 -8.00
C PHE A 206 -10.58 0.48 -8.35
N ILE A 207 -11.71 0.87 -8.94
CA ILE A 207 -12.72 -0.03 -9.48
C ILE A 207 -12.66 0.07 -11.00
N GLY A 208 -12.36 -1.04 -11.66
CA GLY A 208 -12.05 -1.01 -13.09
C GLY A 208 -12.05 -2.38 -13.74
N VAL A 209 -11.81 -2.39 -15.04
CA VAL A 209 -11.77 -3.61 -15.85
C VAL A 209 -10.33 -4.13 -15.87
N LEU A 210 -10.15 -5.40 -15.50
CA LEU A 210 -8.86 -6.08 -15.52
C LEU A 210 -8.45 -6.40 -16.96
N ASN A 211 -7.21 -6.07 -17.29
CA ASN A 211 -6.52 -6.56 -18.46
C ASN A 211 -5.24 -7.29 -18.03
N HIS A 212 -5.06 -8.51 -18.53
CA HIS A 212 -3.92 -9.35 -18.19
C HIS A 212 -2.61 -8.79 -18.77
N PRO A 213 -1.44 -9.18 -18.22
CA PRO A 213 -0.16 -8.85 -18.84
C PRO A 213 -0.12 -9.31 -20.30
N ARG A 214 0.43 -8.48 -21.19
CA ARG A 214 0.53 -8.82 -22.61
C ARG A 214 1.50 -9.99 -22.78
N LYS A 215 1.07 -11.06 -23.45
CA LYS A 215 1.98 -12.14 -23.87
C LYS A 215 2.77 -11.66 -25.08
N GLU A 216 4.09 -11.76 -25.06
CA GLU A 216 4.90 -11.56 -26.27
C GLU A 216 4.40 -12.50 -27.37
N ALA A 217 3.95 -11.94 -28.49
CA ALA A 217 3.57 -12.71 -29.66
C ALA A 217 4.82 -13.34 -30.27
N LYS A 218 5.15 -14.57 -29.83
CA LYS A 218 6.13 -15.42 -30.51
C LYS A 218 5.52 -15.91 -31.83
N ASN A 219 5.82 -15.16 -32.90
CA ASN A 219 5.67 -15.48 -34.32
C ASN A 219 4.51 -14.80 -35.10
N THR A 220 4.95 -13.95 -36.03
CA THR A 220 4.49 -13.73 -37.43
C THR A 220 3.02 -13.41 -37.73
N ASN A 221 2.84 -12.20 -38.31
CA ASN A 221 1.74 -11.68 -39.17
C ASN A 221 0.84 -10.59 -38.61
N GLU A 222 1.14 -9.99 -37.46
CA GLU A 222 0.44 -8.78 -36.95
C GLU A 222 1.20 -7.47 -37.23
N LEU A 223 2.03 -7.45 -38.29
CA LEU A 223 2.83 -6.27 -38.64
C LEU A 223 2.00 -5.07 -39.11
N GLN A 224 0.73 -5.26 -39.51
CA GLN A 224 -0.11 -4.15 -39.96
C GLN A 224 -0.84 -3.42 -38.82
N CYS A 225 -1.01 -4.04 -37.64
CA CYS A 225 -1.62 -3.38 -36.48
C CYS A 225 -0.57 -2.66 -35.59
N LYS A 226 0.73 -2.91 -35.81
CA LYS A 226 1.80 -2.27 -35.05
C LYS A 226 1.92 -0.78 -35.37
N GLU A 227 1.66 -0.33 -36.59
CA GLU A 227 1.87 1.08 -36.96
C GLU A 227 0.99 2.08 -36.17
N PHE A 228 -0.15 1.66 -35.62
CA PHE A 228 -1.04 2.54 -34.85
C PHE A 228 -0.74 2.61 -33.34
N ASN A 229 0.02 1.67 -32.78
CA ASN A 229 0.31 1.58 -31.33
C ASN A 229 1.81 1.79 -30.96
N VAL A 230 2.67 2.07 -31.95
CA VAL A 230 4.15 2.11 -31.79
C VAL A 230 4.70 3.32 -31.00
N SER A 231 3.90 4.30 -30.59
CA SER A 231 4.43 5.49 -29.91
C SER A 231 4.46 5.43 -28.36
N CYS A 232 3.90 4.39 -27.74
CA CYS A 232 3.78 4.31 -26.27
C CYS A 232 3.93 2.88 -25.71
N GLU A 233 4.90 2.09 -26.18
CA GLU A 233 5.18 0.77 -25.58
C GLU A 233 5.79 0.94 -24.17
N ASN A 234 4.94 0.90 -23.14
CA ASN A 234 5.38 0.74 -21.77
C ASN A 234 5.76 -0.73 -21.55
N THR A 235 7.06 -1.04 -21.50
CA THR A 235 7.60 -2.40 -21.31
C THR A 235 7.03 -3.10 -20.09
N ALA A 236 6.62 -2.35 -19.06
CA ALA A 236 5.97 -2.89 -17.88
C ALA A 236 4.62 -3.59 -18.17
N SER A 237 3.90 -3.21 -19.24
CA SER A 237 2.61 -3.84 -19.63
C SER A 237 2.74 -5.30 -20.08
N TYR A 238 3.97 -5.78 -20.32
CA TYR A 238 4.25 -7.18 -20.62
C TYR A 238 4.44 -8.04 -19.36
N CYS A 239 4.71 -7.41 -18.21
CA CYS A 239 5.05 -8.11 -16.97
C CYS A 239 3.98 -7.98 -15.88
N ILE A 240 3.20 -6.90 -15.89
CA ILE A 240 2.17 -6.63 -14.90
C ILE A 240 0.81 -6.35 -15.55
N PRO A 241 -0.31 -6.68 -14.86
CA PRO A 241 -1.65 -6.39 -15.38
C PRO A 241 -1.90 -4.89 -15.48
N SER A 242 -2.92 -4.54 -16.26
CA SER A 242 -3.46 -3.18 -16.28
C SER A 242 -4.91 -3.15 -15.82
N VAL A 243 -5.27 -2.07 -15.13
CA VAL A 243 -6.61 -1.83 -14.62
C VAL A 243 -7.15 -0.58 -15.28
N HIS A 244 -8.20 -0.73 -16.09
CA HIS A 244 -8.91 0.38 -16.69
C HIS A 244 -9.96 0.93 -15.72
N VAL A 245 -9.64 2.05 -15.09
CA VAL A 245 -10.44 2.61 -13.99
C VAL A 245 -11.73 3.20 -14.52
N ILE A 246 -12.86 2.73 -13.99
CA ILE A 246 -14.18 3.34 -14.19
C ILE A 246 -14.41 4.44 -13.16
N PHE A 247 -14.15 4.15 -11.89
CA PHE A 247 -14.13 5.12 -10.81
C PHE A 247 -13.18 4.65 -9.71
N TYR A 248 -12.85 5.54 -8.78
CA TYR A 248 -11.98 5.21 -7.67
C TYR A 248 -12.41 5.93 -6.40
N ARG A 249 -11.91 5.46 -5.26
CA ARG A 249 -12.18 6.03 -3.92
C ARG A 249 -10.85 6.22 -3.19
N LYS A 250 -10.56 7.44 -2.74
CA LYS A 250 -9.42 7.67 -1.84
C LYS A 250 -9.73 7.04 -0.49
N LEU A 251 -8.87 6.14 -0.03
CA LEU A 251 -9.08 5.48 1.25
C LEU A 251 -8.60 6.35 2.40
N HIS A 252 -9.25 6.20 3.55
CA HIS A 252 -8.87 6.94 4.74
C HIS A 252 -7.45 6.55 5.20
N PRO A 253 -6.60 7.50 5.63
CA PRO A 253 -5.21 7.21 5.98
C PRO A 253 -5.02 6.21 7.13
N THR A 254 -6.04 5.98 7.97
CA THR A 254 -6.03 4.94 9.01
C THR A 254 -5.64 3.59 8.46
N GLY A 255 -6.12 3.22 7.27
CA GLY A 255 -5.92 1.87 6.70
C GLY A 255 -6.51 0.73 7.53
N ASN A 256 -7.29 1.01 8.58
CA ASN A 256 -7.92 0.01 9.41
C ASN A 256 -9.21 -0.49 8.73
N PRO A 257 -9.27 -1.76 8.28
CA PRO A 257 -10.44 -2.30 7.60
C PRO A 257 -11.66 -2.49 8.50
N LEU A 258 -11.50 -2.42 9.84
CA LEU A 258 -12.60 -2.51 10.80
C LEU A 258 -13.43 -1.22 10.90
N ILE A 259 -12.84 -0.10 10.49
CA ILE A 259 -13.54 1.18 10.45
C ILE A 259 -14.31 1.24 9.14
N SER A 260 -15.53 0.73 9.16
CA SER A 260 -16.52 1.15 8.16
C SER A 260 -16.84 2.63 8.40
N SER A 261 -17.09 3.38 7.33
CA SER A 261 -17.34 4.83 7.29
C SER A 261 -18.48 5.33 8.21
N THR A 262 -19.13 4.44 8.97
CA THR A 262 -20.38 4.66 9.71
C THR A 262 -20.39 4.18 11.17
N THR A 263 -19.29 3.69 11.78
CA THR A 263 -19.36 3.16 13.15
C THR A 263 -18.86 4.13 14.23
N ASN A 264 -19.80 4.63 15.04
CA ASN A 264 -19.56 5.25 16.36
C ASN A 264 -19.03 4.17 17.32
N LEU A 265 -17.74 3.85 17.23
CA LEU A 265 -17.09 2.78 18.00
C LEU A 265 -16.64 3.19 19.41
N LEU A 266 -16.61 4.50 19.72
CA LEU A 266 -16.43 4.98 21.09
C LEU A 266 -17.81 5.15 21.74
N VAL A 267 -18.31 4.06 22.32
CA VAL A 267 -19.65 3.96 22.94
C VAL A 267 -19.77 4.89 24.17
N SER A 268 -18.68 5.12 24.89
CA SER A 268 -18.60 6.13 25.96
C SER A 268 -17.14 6.47 26.35
N PRO A 269 -16.88 7.63 27.02
CA PRO A 269 -15.56 7.96 27.58
C PRO A 269 -15.07 6.94 28.63
N ASN A 270 -15.99 6.31 29.37
CA ASN A 270 -15.64 5.32 30.38
C ASN A 270 -15.09 4.04 29.74
N ASP A 271 -15.72 3.59 28.65
CA ASP A 271 -15.23 2.44 27.87
C ASP A 271 -13.86 2.75 27.27
N ALA A 272 -13.65 3.96 26.77
CA ALA A 272 -12.35 4.41 26.27
C ALA A 272 -11.25 4.34 27.34
N MET A 273 -11.56 4.67 28.60
CA MET A 273 -10.61 4.59 29.71
C MET A 273 -10.27 3.14 30.07
N HIS A 274 -11.24 2.24 30.09
CA HIS A 274 -11.02 0.80 30.32
C HIS A 274 -10.18 0.19 29.21
N ILE A 275 -10.52 0.49 27.95
CA ILE A 275 -9.76 0.03 26.77
C ILE A 275 -8.33 0.57 26.82
N ARG A 276 -8.12 1.84 27.18
CA ARG A 276 -6.78 2.43 27.35
C ARG A 276 -5.98 1.67 28.39
N SER A 277 -6.54 1.40 29.56
CA SER A 277 -5.83 0.69 30.64
C SER A 277 -5.41 -0.72 30.21
N ALA A 278 -6.33 -1.45 29.57
CA ALA A 278 -6.05 -2.79 29.06
C ALA A 278 -4.99 -2.77 27.94
N LEU A 279 -5.06 -1.79 27.04
CA LEU A 279 -4.08 -1.59 25.97
C LEU A 279 -2.68 -1.28 26.50
N ILE A 280 -2.57 -0.41 27.52
CA ILE A 280 -1.28 -0.11 28.16
C ILE A 280 -0.68 -1.38 28.76
N HIS A 281 -1.47 -2.20 29.47
CA HIS A 281 -0.97 -3.46 30.03
C HIS A 281 -0.57 -4.46 28.94
N TYR A 282 -1.33 -4.53 27.84
CA TYR A 282 -0.98 -5.36 26.69
C TYR A 282 0.37 -4.94 26.10
N ILE A 283 0.58 -3.65 25.83
CA ILE A 283 1.85 -3.11 25.33
C ILE A 283 2.98 -3.36 26.33
N ALA A 284 2.74 -3.11 27.63
CA ALA A 284 3.72 -3.30 28.70
C ALA A 284 4.25 -4.74 28.77
N SER A 285 3.46 -5.74 28.33
CA SER A 285 3.92 -7.13 28.29
C SER A 285 5.12 -7.36 27.34
N ALA A 286 5.26 -6.57 26.26
CA ALA A 286 6.48 -6.62 25.43
C ALA A 286 7.68 -5.96 26.12
N PHE A 287 7.43 -4.97 26.99
CA PHE A 287 8.44 -4.16 27.67
C PHE A 287 8.71 -4.63 29.11
N GLY A 288 8.53 -5.93 29.41
CA GLY A 288 8.84 -6.47 30.75
C GLY A 288 7.98 -5.86 31.87
N GLY A 289 6.72 -5.52 31.57
CA GLY A 289 5.77 -4.93 32.52
C GLY A 289 5.96 -3.44 32.78
N ASP A 290 6.75 -2.73 31.98
CA ASP A 290 6.94 -1.29 32.14
C ASP A 290 5.75 -0.48 31.58
N ASP A 291 4.79 -0.17 32.45
CA ASP A 291 3.61 0.63 32.10
C ASP A 291 3.96 2.03 31.59
N LEU A 292 5.06 2.64 32.05
CA LEU A 292 5.42 3.99 31.64
C LEU A 292 5.89 3.96 30.19
N VAL A 293 6.79 3.04 29.84
CA VAL A 293 7.21 2.84 28.44
C VAL A 293 6.00 2.53 27.57
N ALA A 294 5.09 1.67 28.04
CA ALA A 294 3.88 1.34 27.31
C ALA A 294 2.97 2.55 27.06
N GLU A 295 2.84 3.45 28.03
CA GLU A 295 2.07 4.68 27.87
C GLU A 295 2.71 5.63 26.83
N PHE A 296 4.04 5.78 26.85
CA PHE A 296 4.76 6.56 25.84
C PHE A 296 4.66 5.94 24.44
N VAL A 297 4.71 4.61 24.34
CA VAL A 297 4.45 3.89 23.08
C VAL A 297 3.03 4.16 22.61
N LEU A 298 2.01 4.10 23.48
CA LEU A 298 0.64 4.43 23.11
C LEU A 298 0.52 5.89 22.61
N LEU A 299 1.17 6.86 23.27
CA LEU A 299 1.23 8.25 22.79
C LEU A 299 1.85 8.34 21.40
N GLN A 300 2.89 7.55 21.13
CA GLN A 300 3.50 7.45 19.80
C GLN A 300 2.54 6.89 18.75
N LEU A 301 1.75 5.87 19.09
CA LEU A 301 0.75 5.32 18.18
C LEU A 301 -0.43 6.28 17.92
N LEU A 302 -0.72 7.17 18.88
CA LEU A 302 -1.74 8.21 18.73
C LEU A 302 -1.24 9.48 18.07
N SER A 303 0.08 9.67 17.98
CA SER A 303 0.68 10.85 17.35
C SER A 303 0.31 10.96 15.87
N ARG A 304 0.05 12.19 15.43
CA ARG A 304 -0.32 12.51 14.05
C ARG A 304 0.02 13.95 13.75
N ILE A 305 0.50 14.17 12.54
CA ILE A 305 0.78 15.52 12.05
C ILE A 305 -0.55 16.19 11.69
N HIS A 306 -0.90 17.23 12.45
CA HIS A 306 -2.14 17.98 12.27
C HIS A 306 -1.90 19.38 11.70
N LEU A 307 -0.70 19.95 11.88
CA LEU A 307 -0.35 21.27 11.35
C LEU A 307 1.02 21.26 10.68
N ARG A 308 1.08 21.86 9.48
CA ARG A 308 2.32 22.17 8.76
C ARG A 308 2.29 23.64 8.36
N GLN A 309 3.16 24.45 8.95
CA GLN A 309 3.22 25.88 8.65
C GLN A 309 4.65 26.40 8.73
N ASN A 310 5.09 27.14 7.71
CA ASN A 310 6.41 27.80 7.67
C ASN A 310 7.61 26.88 7.94
N GLY A 311 7.53 25.60 7.53
CA GLY A 311 8.59 24.61 7.76
C GLY A 311 8.52 23.89 9.11
N LEU A 312 7.61 24.29 10.01
CA LEU A 312 7.33 23.58 11.25
C LEU A 312 6.31 22.47 11.01
N THR A 313 6.57 21.28 11.55
CA THR A 313 5.66 20.13 11.56
C THR A 313 5.26 19.80 12.99
N LEU A 314 3.99 20.04 13.34
CA LEU A 314 3.47 19.78 14.68
C LEU A 314 2.64 18.50 14.73
N GLY A 315 2.73 17.81 15.86
CA GLY A 315 2.02 16.56 16.14
C GLY A 315 2.80 15.29 15.78
N LYS A 316 3.99 15.42 15.18
CA LYS A 316 4.95 14.32 15.14
C LYS A 316 5.43 14.04 16.58
N PHE A 317 5.67 12.78 16.86
CA PHE A 317 6.38 12.33 18.05
C PHE A 317 7.33 11.24 17.57
N VAL A 318 8.57 11.24 18.05
CA VAL A 318 9.56 10.18 17.78
C VAL A 318 10.08 9.71 19.12
N LEU A 319 9.84 8.44 19.42
CA LEU A 319 10.15 7.84 20.71
C LEU A 319 11.42 6.98 20.61
N ASN A 320 12.42 7.30 21.42
CA ASN A 320 13.55 6.42 21.66
C ASN A 320 13.38 5.67 22.98
N ILE A 321 13.52 4.34 22.95
CA ILE A 321 13.52 3.47 24.12
C ILE A 321 14.93 2.95 24.31
N SER A 322 15.52 3.33 25.44
CA SER A 322 16.91 3.03 25.80
C SER A 322 17.01 1.98 26.91
N ASN A 323 18.23 1.55 27.25
CA ASN A 323 18.48 0.59 28.33
C ASN A 323 17.80 -0.78 28.11
N LEU A 324 17.87 -1.28 26.88
CA LEU A 324 17.24 -2.55 26.51
C LEU A 324 18.05 -3.75 27.03
N PRO A 325 17.37 -4.86 27.37
CA PRO A 325 18.05 -6.09 27.78
C PRO A 325 18.88 -6.63 26.60
N CYS A 326 20.17 -6.92 26.85
CA CYS A 326 21.02 -7.62 25.88
C CYS A 326 20.57 -9.08 25.74
N ASN A 327 19.53 -9.35 24.94
CA ASN A 327 19.06 -10.71 24.70
C ASN A 327 19.63 -11.25 23.37
N ASN A 328 20.61 -12.15 23.53
CA ASN A 328 21.23 -13.05 22.57
C ASN A 328 20.74 -12.96 21.11
N ILE A 329 21.65 -12.56 20.22
CA ILE A 329 21.57 -12.81 18.78
C ILE A 329 21.41 -14.32 18.60
N VAL A 330 20.32 -14.78 17.98
CA VAL A 330 20.16 -16.18 17.60
C VAL A 330 21.31 -16.51 16.63
N ASN A 331 22.12 -17.50 17.00
CA ASN A 331 23.33 -17.98 16.33
C ASN A 331 23.43 -17.62 14.83
N GLU A 332 24.51 -16.90 14.47
CA GLU A 332 24.95 -16.56 13.10
C GLU A 332 25.35 -17.82 12.26
N ASN A 333 24.67 -18.96 12.40
CA ASN A 333 24.98 -20.20 11.67
C ASN A 333 24.11 -20.40 10.41
N THR A 334 23.21 -19.48 10.10
CA THR A 334 22.57 -19.36 8.79
C THR A 334 22.90 -18.00 8.21
N GLN A 335 24.12 -17.84 7.69
CA GLN A 335 24.43 -16.81 6.69
C GLN A 335 23.67 -17.14 5.40
N SER A 336 22.35 -17.03 5.45
CA SER A 336 21.62 -16.74 4.24
C SER A 336 21.76 -15.23 4.04
N HIS A 337 22.50 -14.83 3.01
CA HIS A 337 22.62 -13.44 2.56
C HIS A 337 21.26 -12.93 2.05
N HIS A 338 20.26 -12.88 2.93
CA HIS A 338 18.98 -12.31 2.62
C HIS A 338 18.96 -10.87 3.15
N LEU A 339 19.18 -9.92 2.23
CA LEU A 339 18.76 -8.51 2.34
C LEU A 339 17.25 -8.41 2.60
N CYS A 340 16.79 -8.91 3.74
CA CYS A 340 15.42 -8.79 4.25
C CYS A 340 15.46 -7.87 5.47
N LEU A 341 14.41 -7.08 5.62
CA LEU A 341 14.26 -6.11 6.69
C LEU A 341 13.51 -6.77 7.85
N GLU A 342 14.17 -7.68 8.55
CA GLU A 342 13.61 -8.40 9.71
C GLU A 342 14.50 -8.23 10.93
N HIS A 343 13.91 -8.04 12.12
CA HIS A 343 14.68 -7.95 13.35
C HIS A 343 15.38 -9.27 13.68
N ASN A 344 16.63 -9.20 14.15
CA ASN A 344 17.35 -10.37 14.65
C ASN A 344 17.31 -10.47 16.19
N ASN A 345 17.13 -9.34 16.88
CA ASN A 345 17.06 -9.28 18.33
C ASN A 345 15.70 -9.84 18.82
N SER A 346 15.74 -10.79 19.75
CA SER A 346 14.53 -11.40 20.34
C SER A 346 13.62 -10.39 21.04
N PHE A 347 14.18 -9.34 21.64
CA PHE A 347 13.41 -8.24 22.24
C PHE A 347 12.71 -7.43 21.15
N ALA A 348 13.42 -7.03 20.09
CA ALA A 348 12.85 -6.30 18.96
C ALA A 348 11.74 -7.11 18.27
N LYS A 349 11.93 -8.42 18.05
CA LYS A 349 10.89 -9.32 17.50
C LYS A 349 9.61 -9.33 18.36
N ARG A 350 9.75 -9.27 19.68
CA ARG A 350 8.60 -9.24 20.59
C ARG A 350 7.83 -7.93 20.49
N VAL A 351 8.54 -6.81 20.47
CA VAL A 351 7.94 -5.48 20.28
C VAL A 351 7.26 -5.42 18.92
N ALA A 352 7.93 -5.90 17.87
CA ALA A 352 7.38 -5.99 16.52
C ALA A 352 6.09 -6.82 16.48
N SER A 353 6.02 -7.95 17.19
CA SER A 353 4.81 -8.77 17.26
C SER A 353 3.61 -8.02 17.85
N ILE A 354 3.81 -7.18 18.87
CA ILE A 354 2.73 -6.35 19.45
C ILE A 354 2.36 -5.20 18.51
N LEU A 355 3.35 -4.52 17.92
CA LEU A 355 3.06 -3.42 16.99
C LEU A 355 2.32 -3.92 15.76
N ALA A 356 2.73 -5.07 15.19
CA ALA A 356 2.07 -5.71 14.07
C ALA A 356 0.64 -6.21 14.41
N SER A 357 0.37 -6.60 15.66
CA SER A 357 -0.98 -7.03 16.06
C SER A 357 -1.96 -5.85 16.24
N LEU A 358 -1.44 -4.65 16.52
CA LEU A 358 -2.23 -3.45 16.78
C LEU A 358 -2.39 -2.52 15.57
N LEU A 359 -1.36 -2.43 14.73
CA LEU A 359 -1.30 -1.43 13.66
C LEU A 359 -1.73 -2.04 12.32
N PRO A 360 -2.44 -1.27 11.47
CA PRO A 360 -2.83 -1.74 10.14
C PRO A 360 -1.66 -1.74 9.15
N LYS A 361 -0.68 -0.84 9.36
CA LYS A 361 0.51 -0.69 8.52
C LYS A 361 1.76 -0.56 9.39
N TYR A 362 2.66 -1.53 9.29
CA TYR A 362 3.85 -1.64 10.12
C TYR A 362 4.96 -2.39 9.37
N HIS A 363 6.21 -2.00 9.57
CA HIS A 363 7.36 -2.72 9.04
C HIS A 363 8.60 -2.59 9.94
N ASP A 364 9.42 -3.64 10.02
CA ASP A 364 10.68 -3.64 10.77
C ASP A 364 11.78 -2.84 10.05
N LEU A 365 12.65 -2.15 10.79
CA LEU A 365 13.82 -1.47 10.23
C LEU A 365 15.09 -1.77 11.06
N PRO A 366 15.74 -2.92 10.86
CA PRO A 366 17.00 -3.23 11.51
C PRO A 366 18.15 -2.40 10.90
N LEU A 367 18.84 -1.62 11.74
CA LEU A 367 19.97 -0.80 11.31
C LEU A 367 21.29 -1.58 11.32
N THR A 368 21.42 -2.55 10.40
CA THR A 368 22.68 -3.23 10.19
C THR A 368 23.54 -2.49 9.16
N LEU A 369 24.84 -2.77 9.12
CA LEU A 369 25.72 -2.18 8.11
C LEU A 369 25.35 -2.60 6.69
N SER A 370 24.77 -3.81 6.50
CA SER A 370 24.33 -4.27 5.18
C SER A 370 23.05 -3.55 4.75
N THR A 371 22.03 -3.45 5.62
CA THR A 371 20.79 -2.74 5.28
C THR A 371 21.04 -1.26 4.99
N LEU A 372 21.92 -0.62 5.75
CA LEU A 372 22.29 0.78 5.53
C LEU A 372 23.07 1.01 4.23
N ASN A 373 23.97 0.12 3.84
CA ASN A 373 24.83 0.35 2.67
C ASN A 373 24.31 -0.25 1.36
N GLU A 374 23.45 -1.27 1.40
CA GLU A 374 23.01 -2.04 0.22
C GLU A 374 21.55 -1.75 -0.18
N ILE A 375 20.71 -1.22 0.71
CA ILE A 375 19.29 -0.93 0.45
C ILE A 375 19.07 0.58 0.46
N PHE A 376 18.34 1.13 -0.50
CA PHE A 376 17.99 2.55 -0.51
C PHE A 376 16.77 2.82 0.37
N TYR A 377 16.90 3.77 1.31
CA TYR A 377 15.77 4.19 2.16
C TYR A 377 14.93 5.28 1.51
N PHE A 378 15.47 5.94 0.49
CA PHE A 378 14.81 7.01 -0.25
C PHE A 378 14.67 6.62 -1.73
N PRO A 379 13.63 7.10 -2.43
CA PRO A 379 13.46 6.84 -3.85
C PRO A 379 14.59 7.47 -4.65
N HIS A 380 15.12 6.72 -5.61
CA HIS A 380 16.13 7.22 -6.52
C HIS A 380 15.79 6.85 -7.96
N SER A 381 16.24 7.67 -8.90
CA SER A 381 16.09 7.38 -10.32
C SER A 381 17.45 7.34 -11.00
N ASN A 382 17.75 6.20 -11.64
CA ASN A 382 18.89 6.07 -12.54
C ASN A 382 18.46 6.09 -14.02
N ASN A 383 17.30 5.49 -14.32
CA ASN A 383 16.62 5.53 -15.63
C ASN A 383 15.10 5.54 -15.42
N ASP A 384 14.63 4.64 -14.56
CA ASP A 384 13.29 4.62 -13.97
C ASP A 384 13.36 5.02 -12.49
N LEU A 385 12.21 5.30 -11.87
CA LEU A 385 12.12 5.55 -10.43
C LEU A 385 12.08 4.22 -9.69
N ASP A 386 13.14 3.93 -8.93
CA ASP A 386 13.20 2.83 -7.97
C ASP A 386 12.69 3.31 -6.61
N SER A 387 12.07 2.39 -5.88
CA SER A 387 11.41 2.68 -4.62
C SER A 387 12.39 2.62 -3.45
N GLY A 388 12.24 3.56 -2.53
CA GLY A 388 12.95 3.54 -1.25
C GLY A 388 12.11 2.91 -0.14
N VAL A 389 12.74 2.32 0.87
CA VAL A 389 12.06 1.71 2.04
C VAL A 389 11.08 2.68 2.72
N LEU A 390 11.41 3.98 2.78
CA LEU A 390 10.58 4.99 3.42
C LEU A 390 9.50 5.56 2.48
N GLN A 391 9.41 5.09 1.23
CA GLN A 391 8.38 5.47 0.27
C GLN A 391 7.07 4.72 0.52
N VAL A 392 6.45 5.00 1.67
CA VAL A 392 5.24 4.32 2.14
C VAL A 392 4.10 5.32 2.33
N SER A 393 2.89 4.79 2.40
CA SER A 393 1.70 5.60 2.65
C SER A 393 1.74 6.26 4.03
N GLN A 394 1.03 7.38 4.18
CA GLN A 394 0.84 8.04 5.47
C GLN A 394 0.23 7.10 6.49
N GLY A 395 0.69 7.17 7.74
CA GLY A 395 0.28 6.29 8.82
C GLY A 395 0.85 4.88 8.75
N THR A 396 2.04 4.71 8.18
CA THR A 396 2.86 3.50 8.32
C THR A 396 3.86 3.69 9.46
N TRP A 397 4.07 2.66 10.28
CA TRP A 397 5.03 2.70 11.39
C TRP A 397 6.27 1.85 11.10
N PHE A 398 7.42 2.32 11.58
CA PHE A 398 8.66 1.55 11.61
C PHE A 398 9.18 1.37 13.04
N LEU A 399 9.59 0.14 13.34
CA LEU A 399 10.42 -0.15 14.51
C LEU A 399 11.88 -0.14 14.07
N VAL A 400 12.61 0.88 14.51
CA VAL A 400 14.02 1.06 14.19
C VAL A 400 14.85 0.37 15.25
N ASP A 401 15.57 -0.68 14.86
CA ASP A 401 16.43 -1.43 15.76
C ASP A 401 17.88 -1.01 15.58
N GLU A 402 18.34 -0.12 16.45
CA GLU A 402 19.73 0.32 16.53
C GLU A 402 20.59 -0.67 17.33
N THR A 403 19.99 -1.62 18.06
CA THR A 403 20.73 -2.59 18.90
C THR A 403 21.57 -3.56 18.08
N VAL A 404 21.22 -3.76 16.81
CA VAL A 404 21.96 -4.61 15.86
C VAL A 404 23.06 -3.86 15.11
N LEU A 405 23.18 -2.54 15.30
CA LEU A 405 24.23 -1.76 14.67
C LEU A 405 25.58 -2.09 15.28
N LYS A 406 26.52 -2.51 14.43
CA LYS A 406 27.92 -2.80 14.80
C LYS A 406 28.83 -1.69 14.25
N GLU A 407 29.99 -1.50 14.87
CA GLU A 407 31.00 -0.58 14.36
C GLU A 407 31.43 -0.97 12.94
N GLY A 408 31.54 0.01 12.04
CA GLY A 408 31.93 -0.21 10.66
C GLY A 408 31.92 1.07 9.84
N LYS A 409 32.20 0.94 8.54
CA LYS A 409 32.20 2.07 7.60
C LYS A 409 30.86 2.17 6.89
N LEU A 410 30.29 3.37 6.93
CA LEU A 410 29.16 3.74 6.09
C LEU A 410 29.70 4.26 4.75
N GLY A 411 29.19 3.71 3.66
CA GLY A 411 29.38 4.26 2.33
C GLY A 411 28.43 5.43 2.06
N ASP A 412 28.48 5.97 0.84
CA ASP A 412 27.66 7.11 0.45
C ASP A 412 26.16 6.84 0.59
N ILE A 413 25.72 5.61 0.25
CA ILE A 413 24.32 5.16 0.41
C ILE A 413 23.94 5.17 1.89
N GLY A 414 24.78 4.59 2.77
CA GLY A 414 24.54 4.57 4.21
C GLY A 414 24.41 5.95 4.84
N VAL A 415 25.30 6.89 4.46
CA VAL A 415 25.21 8.28 4.93
C VAL A 415 23.92 8.95 4.46
N ARG A 416 23.52 8.75 3.20
CA ARG A 416 22.27 9.31 2.66
C ARG A 416 21.03 8.67 3.28
N ASN A 417 21.06 7.37 3.59
CA ASN A 417 19.98 6.68 4.27
C ASN A 417 19.77 7.20 5.68
N LEU A 418 20.85 7.41 6.45
CA LEU A 418 20.76 8.04 7.77
C LEU A 418 20.24 9.47 7.69
N LYS A 419 20.67 10.22 6.68
CA LYS A 419 20.13 11.56 6.43
C LYS A 419 18.62 11.52 6.15
N ALA A 420 18.18 10.64 5.24
CA ALA A 420 16.76 10.50 4.91
C ALA A 420 15.92 10.10 6.13
N LEU A 421 16.46 9.22 6.99
CA LEU A 421 15.79 8.79 8.22
C LEU A 421 15.64 9.97 9.22
N ASN A 422 16.71 10.75 9.44
CA ASN A 422 16.66 11.95 10.27
C ASN A 422 15.74 13.04 9.69
N ASP A 423 15.76 13.23 8.36
CA ASP A 423 14.88 14.19 7.69
C ASP A 423 13.39 13.84 7.90
N ILE A 424 13.03 12.55 7.92
CA ILE A 424 11.67 12.11 8.27
C ILE A 424 11.38 12.32 9.76
N MET A 425 12.31 11.98 10.65
CA MET A 425 12.14 12.16 12.09
C MET A 425 11.93 13.64 12.46
N ASP A 426 12.65 14.56 11.82
CA ASP A 426 12.61 15.99 12.14
C ASP A 426 11.55 16.76 11.35
N HIS A 427 11.42 16.49 10.05
CA HIS A 427 10.62 17.32 9.14
C HIS A 427 9.47 16.57 8.49
N GLN A 428 9.38 15.24 8.66
CA GLN A 428 8.33 14.41 8.07
C GLN A 428 8.18 14.68 6.57
N LYS A 429 9.35 14.67 5.91
CA LYS A 429 9.54 14.87 4.48
C LYS A 429 10.53 13.83 3.96
N LEU A 430 10.26 13.32 2.77
CA LEU A 430 11.13 12.38 2.06
C LEU A 430 11.62 13.01 0.76
N ASN A 431 12.94 12.99 0.56
CA ASN A 431 13.57 13.50 -0.64
C ASN A 431 13.71 12.41 -1.71
N TYR A 432 13.25 12.69 -2.93
CA TYR A 432 13.35 11.82 -4.09
C TYR A 432 14.53 12.29 -4.94
N MET A 433 15.46 11.39 -5.21
CA MET A 433 16.72 11.72 -5.85
C MET A 433 16.69 11.37 -7.33
N PHE A 434 16.71 12.38 -8.19
CA PHE A 434 16.91 12.22 -9.63
C PHE A 434 18.33 12.65 -10.01
N PRO A 435 18.87 12.26 -11.18
CA PRO A 435 20.26 12.54 -11.55
C PRO A 435 20.64 14.02 -11.52
N PHE A 436 19.66 14.92 -11.73
CA PHE A 436 19.87 16.36 -11.80
C PHE A 436 19.03 17.19 -10.81
N ASN A 437 17.99 16.59 -10.22
CA ASN A 437 17.01 17.29 -9.40
C ASN A 437 16.65 16.48 -8.16
N ASN A 438 16.24 17.17 -7.10
CA ASN A 438 15.74 16.57 -5.87
C ASN A 438 14.36 17.14 -5.57
N TYR A 439 13.41 16.29 -5.20
CA TYR A 439 12.05 16.70 -4.86
C TYR A 439 11.65 16.21 -3.48
N GLU A 440 11.17 17.11 -2.64
CA GLU A 440 10.69 16.79 -1.29
C GLU A 440 9.19 16.56 -1.28
N PHE A 441 8.76 15.42 -0.73
CA PHE A 441 7.35 15.09 -0.53
C PHE A 441 7.05 14.96 0.96
N ASN A 442 5.87 15.42 1.38
CA ASN A 442 5.44 15.30 2.77
C ASN A 442 5.04 13.84 3.09
N THR A 443 5.43 13.36 4.27
CA THR A 443 5.13 12.01 4.77
C THR A 443 4.52 12.10 6.18
N ASP A 444 3.82 11.08 6.64
CA ASP A 444 3.43 10.93 8.05
C ASP A 444 3.78 9.51 8.45
N ILE A 445 4.99 9.32 8.96
CA ILE A 445 5.56 8.01 9.30
C ILE A 445 5.84 8.01 10.81
N GLY A 446 5.28 7.02 11.49
CA GLY A 446 5.52 6.81 12.92
C GLY A 446 6.80 6.01 13.14
N ILE A 447 7.66 6.45 14.06
CA ILE A 447 8.96 5.82 14.31
C ILE A 447 9.13 5.54 15.81
N ILE A 448 9.49 4.31 16.15
CA ILE A 448 9.96 3.92 17.48
C ILE A 448 11.38 3.41 17.34
N ILE A 449 12.31 3.95 18.14
CA ILE A 449 13.72 3.58 18.11
C ILE A 449 14.03 2.71 19.33
N LEU A 450 14.73 1.61 19.09
CA LEU A 450 15.28 0.72 20.10
C LEU A 450 16.79 0.90 20.14
N SER A 451 17.33 1.41 21.25
CA SER A 451 18.76 1.70 21.39
C SER A 451 19.35 1.15 22.70
N ASN A 452 20.62 0.72 22.64
CA ASN A 452 21.37 0.33 23.85
C ASN A 452 22.20 1.48 24.42
N ALA A 453 22.59 2.43 23.58
CA ALA A 453 23.42 3.58 23.93
C ALA A 453 22.72 4.88 23.49
N LYS A 454 23.42 6.01 23.63
CA LYS A 454 22.94 7.28 23.08
C LYS A 454 22.80 7.14 21.56
N THR A 455 21.57 7.25 21.08
CA THR A 455 21.27 7.20 19.64
C THR A 455 21.89 8.40 18.91
N PHE A 456 22.29 8.16 17.66
CA PHE A 456 22.73 9.19 16.71
C PHE A 456 21.58 9.69 15.82
N LEU A 457 20.38 9.12 15.98
CA LEU A 457 19.16 9.52 15.28
C LEU A 457 18.48 10.65 16.04
N SER A 458 17.71 11.47 15.32
CA SER A 458 16.85 12.49 15.94
C SER A 458 15.68 11.84 16.66
N TYR A 459 15.33 12.34 17.85
CA TYR A 459 14.18 11.87 18.62
C TYR A 459 13.58 13.02 19.44
N ASP A 460 12.28 12.94 19.72
CA ASP A 460 11.56 13.94 20.51
C ASP A 460 11.55 13.58 21.99
N CYS A 461 11.52 12.29 22.32
CA CYS A 461 11.56 11.80 23.70
C CYS A 461 12.44 10.55 23.83
N ASN A 462 13.23 10.48 24.90
CA ASN A 462 13.98 9.30 25.28
C ASN A 462 13.47 8.78 26.62
N ILE A 463 13.04 7.52 26.65
CA ILE A 463 12.64 6.83 27.88
C ILE A 463 13.55 5.60 28.12
N PRO A 464 14.20 5.49 29.29
CA PRO A 464 14.93 4.28 29.64
C PRO A 464 13.94 3.19 30.08
N LEU A 465 14.11 1.99 29.55
CA LEU A 465 13.33 0.82 29.96
C LEU A 465 13.70 0.40 31.38
N ILE A 466 12.68 0.21 32.23
CA ILE A 466 12.81 -0.34 33.59
C ILE A 466 11.99 -1.61 33.66
N GLN A 467 12.66 -2.76 33.49
CA GLN A 467 11.99 -4.06 33.59
C GLN A 467 11.46 -4.28 35.01
N LYS A 468 10.14 -4.42 35.13
CA LYS A 468 9.46 -4.77 36.39
C LYS A 468 9.30 -6.27 36.55
N SER A 469 9.25 -7.01 35.45
CA SER A 469 9.15 -8.47 35.43
C SER A 469 10.20 -9.10 34.52
N GLU A 470 10.70 -10.27 34.92
CA GLU A 470 11.54 -11.13 34.07
C GLU A 470 10.70 -11.93 33.07
N ASN A 471 9.37 -11.91 33.20
CA ASN A 471 8.47 -12.59 32.30
C ASN A 471 8.54 -11.97 30.92
N THR A 472 8.91 -12.80 29.96
CA THR A 472 9.16 -12.40 28.58
C THR A 472 8.01 -12.75 27.64
N THR A 473 6.92 -13.30 28.16
CA THR A 473 5.75 -13.73 27.39
C THR A 473 4.82 -12.56 27.14
N ILE A 474 4.40 -12.39 25.87
CA ILE A 474 3.33 -11.47 25.50
C ILE A 474 2.03 -11.93 26.17
N LEU A 475 1.25 -10.99 26.70
CA LEU A 475 -0.07 -11.28 27.23
C LEU A 475 -0.97 -11.84 26.13
N ASP A 476 -1.64 -12.96 26.40
CA ASP A 476 -2.64 -13.50 25.49
C ASP A 476 -3.95 -12.70 25.65
N VAL A 477 -4.46 -12.19 24.54
CA VAL A 477 -5.62 -11.30 24.49
C VAL A 477 -6.55 -11.79 23.38
N SER A 478 -7.86 -11.82 23.67
CA SER A 478 -8.84 -12.26 22.67
C SER A 478 -8.86 -11.36 21.44
N GLU A 479 -9.19 -11.93 20.29
CA GLU A 479 -9.26 -11.18 19.02
C GLU A 479 -10.27 -10.02 19.09
N ASP A 480 -11.38 -10.19 19.82
CA ASP A 480 -12.35 -9.11 20.06
C ASP A 480 -11.74 -7.92 20.79
N MET A 481 -10.90 -8.18 21.79
CA MET A 481 -10.22 -7.13 22.54
C MET A 481 -9.11 -6.47 21.70
N LEU A 482 -8.38 -7.23 20.88
CA LEU A 482 -7.44 -6.67 19.90
C LEU A 482 -8.17 -5.76 18.89
N ASN A 483 -9.36 -6.15 18.43
CA ASN A 483 -10.19 -5.31 17.57
C ASN A 483 -10.63 -4.02 18.27
N GLN A 484 -10.95 -4.06 19.57
CA GLN A 484 -11.20 -2.85 20.35
C GLN A 484 -9.95 -1.95 20.44
N PHE A 485 -8.76 -2.52 20.62
CA PHE A 485 -7.50 -1.76 20.63
C PHE A 485 -7.21 -1.11 19.27
N ARG A 486 -7.34 -1.86 18.18
CA ARG A 486 -7.14 -1.38 16.79
C ARG A 486 -8.08 -0.21 16.48
N ASN A 487 -9.35 -0.33 16.87
CA ASN A 487 -10.34 0.72 16.72
C ASN A 487 -10.03 1.93 17.59
N TYR A 488 -9.66 1.73 18.86
CA TYR A 488 -9.27 2.80 19.78
C TYR A 488 -8.14 3.66 19.21
N ILE A 489 -7.04 3.03 18.77
CA ILE A 489 -5.89 3.73 18.19
C ILE A 489 -6.31 4.47 16.92
N SER A 490 -7.02 3.78 16.03
CA SER A 490 -7.39 4.32 14.71
C SER A 490 -8.37 5.49 14.81
N ILE A 491 -9.30 5.47 15.76
CA ILE A 491 -10.27 6.56 15.95
C ILE A 491 -9.57 7.74 16.62
N LEU A 492 -8.94 7.52 17.78
CA LEU A 492 -8.37 8.62 18.57
C LEU A 492 -7.23 9.35 17.84
N ARG A 493 -6.48 8.67 16.97
CA ARG A 493 -5.44 9.30 16.14
C ARG A 493 -6.01 10.32 15.14
N TYR A 494 -7.27 10.19 14.75
CA TYR A 494 -7.90 11.03 13.73
C TYR A 494 -9.06 11.89 14.25
N ILE A 495 -9.36 11.83 15.56
CA ILE A 495 -10.27 12.79 16.19
C ILE A 495 -9.64 14.19 16.13
N ASP A 496 -10.45 15.18 15.79
CA ASP A 496 -10.07 16.58 15.89
C ASP A 496 -9.87 16.93 17.37
N PHE A 497 -8.65 17.34 17.71
CA PHE A 497 -8.34 17.82 19.05
C PHE A 497 -8.10 19.33 19.00
N ASN A 498 -8.70 20.04 19.94
CA ASN A 498 -8.41 21.45 20.18
C ASN A 498 -7.57 21.55 21.45
N ILE A 499 -6.45 22.27 21.38
CA ILE A 499 -5.63 22.57 22.55
C ILE A 499 -6.39 23.62 23.37
N PRO A 500 -6.80 23.31 24.61
CA PRO A 500 -7.45 24.30 25.48
C PRO A 500 -6.53 25.49 25.74
N GLU A 501 -7.09 26.70 25.86
CA GLU A 501 -6.33 27.94 26.09
C GLU A 501 -5.45 27.84 27.35
N ASP A 502 -5.95 27.19 28.40
CA ASP A 502 -5.28 26.93 29.68
C ASP A 502 -3.93 26.19 29.52
N ILE A 503 -3.81 25.38 28.47
CA ILE A 503 -2.60 24.61 28.14
C ILE A 503 -1.71 25.41 27.18
N SER A 504 -2.30 26.18 26.25
CA SER A 504 -1.55 27.01 25.29
C SER A 504 -0.63 28.02 25.97
N ASP A 505 -1.05 28.59 27.10
CA ASP A 505 -0.25 29.56 27.86
C ASP A 505 1.02 28.95 28.49
N VAL A 506 1.00 27.64 28.75
CA VAL A 506 2.14 26.91 29.33
C VAL A 506 3.21 26.58 28.28
N TYR A 507 2.84 26.52 26.99
CA TYR A 507 3.74 26.14 25.88
C TYR A 507 4.23 27.32 25.02
N MET A 508 3.81 28.57 25.30
CA MET A 508 4.27 29.78 24.59
C MET A 508 5.51 30.45 25.23
N ILE A 509 6.50 29.66 25.68
CA ILE A 509 7.80 30.19 26.18
C ILE A 509 8.92 29.94 25.17
#